data_AF-A0A0F9ND80-F1
#
_entry.id   AF-A0A0F9ND80-F1
#
_cell.length_a   1.000
_cell.length_b   1.000
_cell.length_c   1.000
_cell.angle_alpha   90.00
_cell.angle_beta   90.00
_cell.angle_gamma   90.00
#
_symmetry.space_group_name_H-M   'P 1'
#
loop_
_entity.id
_entity.type
_entity.pdbx_description
1 polymer ?
#
loop_
_entity_poly.entity_id
_entity_poly.type
_entity_poly.pdbx_seq_one_letter_code
_entity_poly.pdbx_strand_id
1 'polypeptide(L)'
;SVSVQVDGDKLAEAMRRVTPFMAEGSPINLAAVFAEAQGGVLQLTATDGVRMAHLTVALPFPDGNWLLKAAGCKDFSQRHYNGAAIEAAVGEGDPPASLKLGDVVVDLEATPYINYPEAVPEHFDTEAIIDTKAWIKAIRKAKAEIVGVVFSSAGTRLFLQTRDGETSACEPVPVQMFLGPDKHVAYNAEHLRRALTSCGATATIQVGDPAKATLFEADDYWHILMPHTVFPKEVTLTLSQRDALKWAQEALEAIRTGEVPGLVLIGGGKFYLELGGDRSQAEVRVSEPRLGVPEIQALKAAVREVLEYAQAEIDAGSLGENDPNQGKVNRVRELLGEDEDDAALREIHEADPSDPDMITEGPNHEEPVEGEPTT
;
A
#
# COMPACT_ATOMS: atom_id res chain seq x y z
N SER A 1 15.47 44.96 -23.22
CA SER A 1 14.94 44.01 -22.24
C SER A 1 13.59 44.49 -21.75
N VAL A 2 12.65 43.58 -21.50
CA VAL A 2 11.36 43.89 -20.83
C VAL A 2 11.58 43.65 -19.34
N SER A 3 11.24 44.60 -18.49
CA SER A 3 11.29 44.44 -17.04
C SER A 3 10.04 44.95 -16.34
N VAL A 4 9.70 44.30 -15.23
CA VAL A 4 8.48 44.53 -14.45
C VAL A 4 8.80 44.44 -12.97
N GLN A 5 8.15 45.27 -12.14
CA GLN A 5 8.27 45.19 -10.69
C GLN A 5 7.29 44.16 -10.12
N VAL A 6 7.79 43.27 -9.27
CA VAL A 6 7.07 42.11 -8.75
C VAL A 6 7.22 42.03 -7.24
N ASP A 7 6.17 41.64 -6.52
CA ASP A 7 6.29 41.32 -5.09
C ASP A 7 7.19 40.08 -4.92
N GLY A 8 8.38 40.28 -4.33
CA GLY A 8 9.39 39.24 -4.20
C GLY A 8 8.96 38.08 -3.31
N ASP A 9 8.24 38.35 -2.21
CA ASP A 9 7.79 37.30 -1.30
C ASP A 9 6.66 36.47 -1.92
N LYS A 10 5.73 37.13 -2.63
CA LYS A 10 4.66 36.45 -3.36
C LYS A 10 5.20 35.57 -4.48
N LEU A 11 6.19 36.04 -5.25
CA LEU A 11 6.85 35.22 -6.27
C LEU A 11 7.62 34.04 -5.65
N ALA A 12 8.35 34.28 -4.55
CA ALA A 12 9.16 33.26 -3.91
C ALA A 12 8.29 32.16 -3.29
N GLU A 13 7.15 32.54 -2.70
CA GLU A 13 6.14 31.60 -2.18
C GLU A 13 5.51 30.78 -3.31
N ALA A 14 5.12 31.42 -4.41
CA ALA A 14 4.61 30.77 -5.60
C ALA A 14 5.58 29.72 -6.15
N MET A 15 6.87 30.08 -6.31
CA MET A 15 7.92 29.15 -6.75
C MET A 15 8.14 28.02 -5.74
N ARG A 16 8.08 28.30 -4.44
CA ARG A 16 8.25 27.29 -3.38
C ARG A 16 7.15 26.23 -3.40
N ARG A 17 5.94 26.59 -3.85
CA ARG A 17 4.81 25.65 -3.99
C ARG A 17 4.97 24.68 -5.16
N VAL A 18 5.61 25.07 -6.26
CA VAL A 18 5.74 24.23 -7.47
C VAL A 18 7.10 23.52 -7.58
N THR A 19 8.20 24.12 -7.11
CA THR A 19 9.56 23.55 -7.23
C THR A 19 9.77 22.15 -6.65
N PRO A 20 9.07 21.69 -5.61
CA PRO A 20 9.21 20.31 -5.10
C PRO A 20 8.73 19.23 -6.07
N PHE A 21 8.07 19.61 -7.16
CA PHE A 21 7.46 18.72 -8.14
C PHE A 21 8.23 18.65 -9.47
N MET A 22 9.41 19.27 -9.56
CA MET A 22 10.30 19.08 -10.73
C MET A 22 10.97 17.70 -10.70
N ALA A 23 11.26 17.14 -11.87
CA ALA A 23 12.06 15.92 -12.00
C ALA A 23 13.50 16.10 -11.49
N GLU A 24 14.10 15.00 -11.02
CA GLU A 24 15.51 14.96 -10.60
C GLU A 24 16.44 14.81 -11.81
N GLY A 25 16.66 15.92 -12.52
CA GLY A 25 17.71 16.07 -13.54
C GLY A 25 17.39 15.49 -14.93
N SER A 26 16.56 14.46 -15.05
CA SER A 26 16.13 13.91 -16.34
C SER A 26 14.64 13.54 -16.35
N PRO A 27 13.90 13.82 -17.44
CA PRO A 27 14.33 14.61 -18.59
C PRO A 27 14.50 16.10 -18.22
N ILE A 28 15.40 16.79 -18.90
CA ILE A 28 15.84 18.16 -18.54
C ILE A 28 14.66 19.14 -18.53
N ASN A 29 13.73 18.99 -19.46
CA ASN A 29 12.55 19.85 -19.55
C ASN A 29 11.61 19.69 -18.34
N LEU A 30 11.59 18.53 -17.68
CA LEU A 30 10.81 18.31 -16.46
C LEU A 30 11.58 18.71 -15.19
N ALA A 31 12.90 18.90 -15.28
CA ALA A 31 13.74 19.43 -14.20
C ALA A 31 13.70 20.97 -14.11
N ALA A 32 12.62 21.59 -14.59
CA ALA A 32 12.42 23.03 -14.67
C ALA A 32 10.98 23.41 -14.31
N VAL A 33 10.77 24.68 -13.96
CA VAL A 33 9.44 25.26 -13.76
C VAL A 33 9.01 25.96 -15.04
N PHE A 34 7.87 25.58 -15.59
CA PHE A 34 7.27 26.27 -16.72
C PHE A 34 6.45 27.46 -16.23
N ALA A 35 6.81 28.66 -16.66
CA ALA A 35 6.19 29.91 -16.28
C ALA A 35 5.51 30.55 -17.49
N GLU A 36 4.20 30.76 -17.41
CA GLU A 36 3.40 31.42 -18.44
C GLU A 36 2.86 32.72 -17.87
N ALA A 37 3.24 33.84 -18.47
CA ALA A 37 2.82 35.16 -18.04
C ALA A 37 2.04 35.86 -19.14
N GLN A 38 0.82 36.27 -18.83
CA GLN A 38 0.00 37.05 -19.73
C GLN A 38 -0.98 37.93 -18.95
N GLY A 39 -1.01 39.23 -19.28
CA GLY A 39 -2.06 40.13 -18.77
C GLY A 39 -2.02 40.33 -17.25
N GLY A 40 -0.83 40.25 -16.64
CA GLY A 40 -0.64 40.39 -15.19
C GLY A 40 -1.01 39.14 -14.37
N VAL A 41 -1.23 38.01 -15.04
CA VAL A 41 -1.38 36.69 -14.41
C VAL A 41 -0.15 35.87 -14.74
N LEU A 42 0.43 35.25 -13.71
CA LEU A 42 1.53 34.30 -13.82
C LEU A 42 1.01 32.91 -13.46
N GLN A 43 1.23 31.96 -14.35
CA GLN A 43 0.98 30.55 -14.13
C GLN A 43 2.30 29.82 -14.02
N LEU A 44 2.45 28.98 -12.99
CA LEU A 44 3.65 28.19 -12.76
C LEU A 44 3.27 26.71 -12.76
N THR A 45 3.93 25.91 -13.59
CA THR A 45 3.73 24.46 -13.70
C THR A 45 5.03 23.71 -13.47
N ALA A 46 5.00 22.65 -12.69
CA ALA A 46 6.12 21.72 -12.50
C ALA A 46 5.61 20.28 -12.41
N THR A 47 6.34 19.34 -13.03
CA THR A 47 6.00 17.91 -12.97
C THR A 47 7.26 17.05 -12.99
N ASP A 48 7.18 15.89 -12.34
CA ASP A 48 8.21 14.86 -12.36
C ASP A 48 7.80 13.65 -13.21
N GLY A 49 6.68 13.78 -13.95
CA GLY A 49 6.09 12.72 -14.77
C GLY A 49 5.13 11.80 -14.01
N VAL A 50 5.09 11.86 -12.67
CA VAL A 50 4.16 11.08 -11.83
C VAL A 50 3.17 12.00 -11.09
N ARG A 51 3.55 13.25 -10.90
CA ARG A 51 2.71 14.27 -10.29
C ARG A 51 3.02 15.64 -10.87
N MET A 52 2.01 16.49 -10.91
CA MET A 52 2.10 17.83 -11.48
C MET A 52 1.46 18.82 -10.54
N ALA A 53 2.14 19.94 -10.31
CA ALA A 53 1.61 21.09 -9.61
C ALA A 53 1.44 22.24 -10.60
N HIS A 54 0.32 22.94 -10.50
CA HIS A 54 0.06 24.16 -11.24
C HIS A 54 -0.53 25.21 -10.31
N LEU A 55 0.00 26.41 -10.41
CA LEU A 55 -0.39 27.56 -9.61
C LEU A 55 -0.71 28.71 -10.55
N THR A 56 -1.85 29.38 -10.36
CA THR A 56 -2.19 30.62 -11.05
C THR A 56 -2.22 31.76 -10.04
N VAL A 57 -1.38 32.78 -10.23
CA VAL A 57 -1.28 33.91 -9.32
C VAL A 57 -1.39 35.24 -10.06
N ALA A 58 -2.24 36.14 -9.56
CA ALA A 58 -2.29 37.52 -10.02
C ALA A 58 -1.03 38.25 -9.56
N LEU A 59 -0.04 38.29 -10.44
CA LEU A 59 1.30 38.81 -10.17
C LEU A 59 1.88 39.33 -11.49
N PRO A 60 2.26 40.62 -11.56
CA PRO A 60 2.87 41.16 -12.76
C PRO A 60 4.20 40.43 -13.03
N PHE A 61 4.41 40.00 -14.27
CA PHE A 61 5.60 39.27 -14.71
C PHE A 61 5.86 39.60 -16.19
N PRO A 62 7.10 39.53 -16.70
CA PRO A 62 7.34 39.72 -18.13
C PRO A 62 6.54 38.72 -18.97
N ASP A 63 5.67 39.25 -19.83
CA ASP A 63 4.81 38.45 -20.71
C ASP A 63 5.62 37.47 -21.56
N GLY A 64 5.15 36.23 -21.66
CA GLY A 64 5.81 35.15 -22.40
C GLY A 64 5.80 33.82 -21.67
N ASN A 65 6.44 32.83 -22.30
CA ASN A 65 6.55 31.47 -21.79
C ASN A 65 8.02 31.16 -21.52
N TRP A 66 8.33 30.77 -20.29
CA TRP A 66 9.70 30.63 -19.81
C TRP A 66 9.86 29.26 -19.13
N LEU A 67 10.89 28.51 -19.52
CA LEU A 67 11.23 27.28 -18.83
C LEU A 67 12.42 27.54 -17.90
N LEU A 68 12.13 27.75 -16.62
CA LEU A 68 13.07 28.23 -15.61
C LEU A 68 13.83 27.05 -14.99
N LYS A 69 15.17 27.01 -15.11
CA LYS A 69 15.97 25.90 -14.57
C LYS A 69 15.89 25.81 -13.04
N ALA A 70 15.93 24.58 -12.54
CA ALA A 70 15.75 24.28 -11.12
C ALA A 70 16.69 25.05 -10.17
N ALA A 71 17.96 25.25 -10.56
CA ALA A 71 18.95 25.90 -9.69
C ALA A 71 18.54 27.33 -9.33
N GLY A 72 18.18 28.13 -10.32
CA GLY A 72 17.73 29.51 -10.10
C GLY A 72 16.37 29.59 -9.38
N CYS A 73 15.43 28.70 -9.71
CA CYS A 73 14.13 28.64 -9.03
C CYS A 73 14.29 28.29 -7.54
N LYS A 74 15.14 27.32 -7.22
CA LYS A 74 15.41 26.90 -5.83
C LYS A 74 16.10 28.01 -5.04
N ASP A 75 17.15 28.63 -5.59
CA ASP A 75 17.81 29.78 -4.97
C ASP A 75 16.82 30.91 -4.69
N PHE A 76 16.06 31.33 -5.71
CA PHE A 76 15.06 32.39 -5.57
C PHE A 76 14.00 32.06 -4.50
N SER A 77 13.42 30.86 -4.54
CA SER A 77 12.35 30.43 -3.62
C SER A 77 12.78 30.33 -2.15
N GLN A 78 14.07 30.27 -1.87
CA GLN A 78 14.63 30.20 -0.50
C GLN A 78 14.92 31.57 0.11
N ARG A 79 14.88 32.64 -0.70
CA ARG A 79 15.14 34.01 -0.25
C ARG A 79 13.91 34.60 0.45
N HIS A 80 14.17 35.57 1.32
CA HIS A 80 13.16 36.37 2.01
C HIS A 80 13.30 37.83 1.56
N TYR A 81 12.24 38.39 1.01
CA TYR A 81 12.24 39.75 0.46
C TYR A 81 11.59 40.76 1.40
N ASN A 82 10.94 40.32 2.48
CA ASN A 82 10.33 41.17 3.52
C ASN A 82 9.37 42.22 2.95
N GLY A 83 8.54 41.82 1.98
CA GLY A 83 7.60 42.67 1.24
C GLY A 83 8.25 43.59 0.20
N ALA A 84 9.54 43.45 -0.09
CA ALA A 84 10.20 44.25 -1.11
C ALA A 84 9.73 43.87 -2.53
N ALA A 85 9.50 44.90 -3.34
CA ALA A 85 9.38 44.73 -4.78
C ALA A 85 10.75 44.45 -5.39
N ILE A 86 10.79 43.54 -6.35
CA ILE A 86 11.99 43.18 -7.12
C ILE A 86 11.73 43.39 -8.61
N GLU A 87 12.81 43.62 -9.35
CA GLU A 87 12.74 43.65 -10.79
C GLU A 87 12.81 42.23 -11.37
N ALA A 88 11.80 41.83 -12.14
CA ALA A 88 11.83 40.67 -13.02
C ALA A 88 12.14 41.15 -14.44
N ALA A 89 13.28 40.74 -15.01
CA ALA A 89 13.75 41.19 -16.32
C ALA A 89 14.21 40.04 -17.20
N VAL A 90 13.76 40.02 -18.46
CA VAL A 90 14.21 39.06 -19.46
C VAL A 90 15.58 39.47 -19.99
N GLY A 91 16.52 38.53 -20.02
CA GLY A 91 17.88 38.73 -20.54
C GLY A 91 17.88 39.13 -22.02
N GLU A 92 19.00 39.68 -22.48
CA GLU A 92 19.19 40.03 -23.89
C GLU A 92 19.48 38.76 -24.72
N GLY A 93 18.99 38.72 -25.96
CA GLY A 93 19.15 37.59 -26.89
C GLY A 93 17.83 37.11 -27.49
N ASP A 94 17.90 36.35 -28.58
CA ASP A 94 16.76 35.69 -29.23
C ASP A 94 17.16 34.25 -29.63
N PRO A 95 16.72 33.21 -28.90
CA PRO A 95 15.90 33.28 -27.68
C PRO A 95 16.71 33.80 -26.47
N PRO A 96 16.05 34.39 -25.46
CA PRO A 96 16.72 34.81 -24.24
C PRO A 96 17.27 33.59 -23.49
N ALA A 97 18.49 33.73 -22.95
CA ALA A 97 19.17 32.65 -22.23
C ALA A 97 18.92 32.67 -20.72
N SER A 98 18.44 33.78 -20.16
CA SER A 98 18.24 33.95 -18.73
C SER A 98 17.14 34.94 -18.38
N LEU A 99 16.65 34.86 -17.14
CA LEU A 99 15.69 35.77 -16.54
C LEU A 99 16.24 36.22 -15.17
N LYS A 100 16.34 37.53 -14.97
CA LYS A 100 16.82 38.14 -13.72
C LYS A 100 15.63 38.40 -12.79
N LEU A 101 15.71 37.90 -11.57
CA LEU A 101 14.71 38.06 -10.50
C LEU A 101 15.37 38.73 -9.28
N GLY A 102 15.35 40.07 -9.26
CA GLY A 102 16.15 40.85 -8.32
C GLY A 102 17.64 40.54 -8.50
N ASP A 103 18.28 39.98 -7.48
CA ASP A 103 19.70 39.60 -7.52
C ASP A 103 19.95 38.16 -8.01
N VAL A 104 18.90 37.39 -8.30
CA VAL A 104 19.02 36.02 -8.81
C VAL A 104 18.98 36.04 -10.33
N VAL A 105 19.91 35.33 -10.98
CA VAL A 105 19.83 35.06 -12.42
C VAL A 105 19.40 33.61 -12.59
N VAL A 106 18.30 33.41 -13.29
CA VAL A 106 17.74 32.09 -13.59
C VAL A 106 18.00 31.77 -15.05
N ASP A 107 18.76 30.72 -15.32
CA ASP A 107 18.98 30.23 -16.67
C ASP A 107 17.68 29.65 -17.25
N LEU A 108 17.47 29.91 -18.54
CA LEU A 108 16.33 29.39 -19.29
C LEU A 108 16.70 28.10 -20.01
N GLU A 109 15.75 27.19 -20.10
CA GLU A 109 15.83 25.97 -20.88
C GLU A 109 15.07 26.16 -22.21
N ALA A 110 15.69 25.74 -23.31
CA ALA A 110 15.16 25.95 -24.65
C ALA A 110 14.29 24.78 -25.14
N THR A 111 14.35 23.64 -24.45
CA THR A 111 13.52 22.48 -24.79
C THR A 111 12.03 22.75 -24.54
N PRO A 112 11.14 22.22 -25.39
CA PRO A 112 9.71 22.39 -25.19
C PRO A 112 9.25 21.70 -23.91
N TYR A 113 8.38 22.38 -23.16
CA TYR A 113 7.67 21.75 -22.06
C TYR A 113 6.59 20.81 -22.58
N ILE A 114 6.13 19.89 -21.73
CA ILE A 114 5.03 19.01 -22.09
C ILE A 114 3.73 19.81 -22.26
N ASN A 115 2.81 19.32 -23.11
CA ASN A 115 1.48 19.89 -23.24
C ASN A 115 0.63 19.50 -22.02
N TYR A 116 0.82 20.22 -20.91
CA TYR A 116 0.18 19.86 -19.64
C TYR A 116 -1.36 19.99 -19.64
N PRO A 117 -2.01 20.91 -20.40
CA PRO A 117 -3.47 20.94 -20.48
C PRO A 117 -4.07 19.59 -20.93
N GLU A 118 -3.41 18.88 -21.86
CA GLU A 118 -3.84 17.56 -22.31
C GLU A 118 -3.63 16.45 -21.27
N ALA A 119 -2.79 16.70 -20.25
CA ALA A 119 -2.56 15.76 -19.16
C ALA A 119 -3.60 15.90 -18.02
N VAL A 120 -4.38 16.99 -18.01
CA VAL A 120 -5.44 17.19 -17.02
C VAL A 120 -6.62 16.27 -17.35
N PRO A 121 -7.05 15.39 -16.43
CA PRO A 121 -8.22 14.55 -16.69
C PRO A 121 -9.49 15.39 -16.83
N GLU A 122 -10.34 15.05 -17.80
CA GLU A 122 -11.58 15.80 -18.09
C GLU A 122 -12.83 15.23 -17.41
N HIS A 123 -12.73 14.01 -16.87
CA HIS A 123 -13.89 13.27 -16.38
C HIS A 123 -13.67 12.78 -14.94
N PHE A 124 -14.38 13.41 -14.03
CA PHE A 124 -14.48 13.02 -12.63
C PHE A 124 -15.95 12.75 -12.30
N ASP A 125 -16.21 11.62 -11.66
CA ASP A 125 -17.56 11.24 -11.21
C ASP A 125 -17.65 11.22 -9.68
N THR A 126 -16.52 11.31 -8.98
CA THR A 126 -16.43 11.38 -7.52
C THR A 126 -15.70 12.63 -7.07
N GLU A 127 -16.24 13.34 -6.08
CA GLU A 127 -15.68 14.55 -5.48
C GLU A 127 -15.71 14.47 -3.96
N ALA A 128 -14.63 14.88 -3.29
CA ALA A 128 -14.58 14.95 -1.83
C ALA A 128 -13.81 16.18 -1.34
N ILE A 129 -14.37 16.93 -0.39
CA ILE A 129 -13.68 18.06 0.26
C ILE A 129 -13.13 17.60 1.62
N ILE A 130 -11.83 17.80 1.84
CA ILE A 130 -11.13 17.26 3.00
C ILE A 130 -10.37 18.33 3.79
N ASP A 131 -10.10 18.03 5.08
CA ASP A 131 -9.09 18.73 5.89
C ASP A 131 -7.71 18.10 5.64
N THR A 132 -6.84 18.82 4.95
CA THR A 132 -5.51 18.33 4.55
C THR A 132 -4.64 18.02 5.77
N LYS A 133 -4.77 18.80 6.86
CA LYS A 133 -3.96 18.67 8.08
C LYS A 133 -4.31 17.39 8.82
N ALA A 134 -5.59 17.03 8.88
CA ALA A 134 -6.04 15.76 9.45
C ALA A 134 -5.45 14.56 8.69
N TRP A 135 -5.51 14.59 7.36
CA TRP A 135 -4.96 13.54 6.49
C TRP A 135 -3.43 13.43 6.63
N ILE A 136 -2.71 14.56 6.54
CA ILE A 136 -1.25 14.59 6.69
C ILE A 136 -0.82 14.05 8.07
N LYS A 137 -1.55 14.38 9.14
CA LYS A 137 -1.27 13.90 10.49
C LYS A 137 -1.40 12.37 10.56
N ALA A 138 -2.45 11.80 9.98
CA ALA A 138 -2.66 10.36 9.91
C ALA A 138 -1.51 9.64 9.17
N ILE A 139 -1.19 10.13 7.96
CA ILE A 139 -0.12 9.57 7.11
C ILE A 139 1.23 9.58 7.84
N ARG A 140 1.58 10.71 8.46
CA ARG A 140 2.85 10.86 9.21
C ARG A 140 2.93 9.93 10.42
N LYS A 141 1.85 9.81 11.19
CA LYS A 141 1.79 8.96 12.40
C LYS A 141 2.08 7.49 12.06
N ALA A 142 1.55 7.01 10.94
CA ALA A 142 1.71 5.63 10.51
C ALA A 142 3.04 5.35 9.77
N LYS A 143 3.82 6.38 9.42
CA LYS A 143 4.99 6.25 8.53
C LYS A 143 4.67 5.43 7.27
N ALA A 144 3.49 5.69 6.69
CA ALA A 144 3.00 4.95 5.54
C ALA A 144 3.91 5.19 4.33
N GLU A 145 4.06 4.16 3.51
CA GLU A 145 4.64 4.23 2.16
C GLU A 145 3.54 4.29 1.10
N ILE A 146 2.44 3.57 1.32
CA ILE A 146 1.26 3.57 0.45
C ILE A 146 0.03 3.99 1.27
N VAL A 147 -0.80 4.84 0.70
CA VAL A 147 -2.08 5.28 1.26
C VAL A 147 -3.20 4.83 0.33
N GLY A 148 -3.98 3.84 0.76
CA GLY A 148 -5.26 3.49 0.16
C GLY A 148 -6.35 4.42 0.68
N VAL A 149 -7.21 4.90 -0.21
CA VAL A 149 -8.32 5.79 0.08
C VAL A 149 -9.59 5.15 -0.48
N VAL A 150 -10.56 4.90 0.38
CA VAL A 150 -11.91 4.52 -0.02
C VAL A 150 -12.79 5.75 0.13
N PHE A 151 -13.18 6.33 -1.01
CA PHE A 151 -14.21 7.36 -1.08
C PHE A 151 -15.56 6.68 -1.12
N SER A 152 -16.45 6.98 -0.18
CA SER A 152 -17.79 6.40 -0.17
C SER A 152 -18.83 7.30 0.45
N SER A 153 -20.10 7.04 0.15
CA SER A 153 -21.24 7.72 0.79
C SER A 153 -21.31 7.51 2.30
N ALA A 154 -20.70 6.43 2.81
CA ALA A 154 -20.55 6.16 4.25
C ALA A 154 -19.38 6.93 4.90
N GLY A 155 -18.64 7.72 4.12
CA GLY A 155 -17.45 8.48 4.54
C GLY A 155 -16.16 8.00 3.86
N THR A 156 -15.09 8.78 4.02
CA THR A 156 -13.78 8.43 3.47
C THR A 156 -12.94 7.69 4.51
N ARG A 157 -12.36 6.55 4.10
CA ARG A 157 -11.47 5.73 4.94
C ARG A 157 -10.07 5.70 4.36
N LEU A 158 -9.06 5.82 5.23
CA LEU A 158 -7.65 5.67 4.86
C LEU A 158 -7.12 4.30 5.31
N PHE A 159 -6.39 3.63 4.42
CA PHE A 159 -5.63 2.43 4.67
C PHE A 159 -4.14 2.76 4.50
N LEU A 160 -3.39 2.62 5.57
CA LEU A 160 -2.00 3.06 5.66
C LEU A 160 -1.11 1.83 5.68
N GLN A 161 -0.35 1.61 4.61
CA GLN A 161 0.59 0.50 4.49
C GLN A 161 2.02 0.97 4.72
N THR A 162 2.73 0.33 5.64
CA THR A 162 4.15 0.59 5.94
C THR A 162 5.05 -0.11 4.92
N ARG A 163 6.35 0.21 4.95
CA ARG A 163 7.38 -0.43 4.12
C ARG A 163 7.48 -1.94 4.32
N ASP A 164 7.13 -2.43 5.52
CA ASP A 164 7.13 -3.85 5.85
C ASP A 164 5.86 -4.58 5.36
N GLY A 165 4.97 -3.85 4.67
CA GLY A 165 3.73 -4.38 4.10
C GLY A 165 2.55 -4.42 5.08
N GLU A 166 2.77 -4.09 6.34
CA GLU A 166 1.72 -4.01 7.36
C GLU A 166 0.71 -2.93 7.00
N THR A 167 -0.58 -3.29 6.95
CA THR A 167 -1.66 -2.36 6.64
C THR A 167 -2.51 -2.11 7.87
N SER A 168 -2.75 -0.83 8.17
CA SER A 168 -3.65 -0.40 9.23
C SER A 168 -4.77 0.46 8.65
N ALA A 169 -6.01 0.22 9.09
CA ALA A 169 -7.10 1.15 8.83
C ALA A 169 -6.98 2.33 9.79
N CYS A 170 -7.01 3.55 9.26
CA CYS A 170 -7.06 4.74 10.08
C CYS A 170 -8.47 4.92 10.66
N GLU A 171 -8.57 5.63 11.79
CA GLU A 171 -9.85 6.17 12.23
C GLU A 171 -10.47 7.03 11.10
N PRO A 172 -11.80 7.11 11.00
CA PRO A 172 -12.46 7.94 9.99
C PRO A 172 -11.90 9.36 10.01
N VAL A 173 -11.36 9.79 8.88
CA VAL A 173 -10.77 11.12 8.75
C VAL A 173 -11.87 12.07 8.29
N PRO A 174 -11.99 13.28 8.85
CA PRO A 174 -13.09 14.18 8.53
C PRO A 174 -13.11 14.51 7.03
N VAL A 175 -14.32 14.43 6.47
CA VAL A 175 -14.67 14.83 5.12
C VAL A 175 -15.79 15.84 5.25
N GLN A 176 -15.62 17.00 4.63
CA GLN A 176 -16.59 18.09 4.68
C GLN A 176 -17.74 17.84 3.71
N MET A 177 -17.45 17.22 2.56
CA MET A 177 -18.42 16.89 1.52
C MET A 177 -17.95 15.66 0.75
N PHE A 178 -18.89 14.79 0.35
CA PHE A 178 -18.67 13.70 -0.60
C PHE A 178 -19.82 13.67 -1.60
N LEU A 179 -19.48 13.51 -2.88
CA LEU A 179 -20.41 13.36 -3.99
C LEU A 179 -19.88 12.28 -4.94
N GLY A 180 -20.77 11.45 -5.50
CA GLY A 180 -20.43 10.48 -6.53
C GLY A 180 -20.43 9.02 -6.07
N PRO A 181 -20.03 8.09 -6.96
CA PRO A 181 -19.94 6.67 -6.63
C PRO A 181 -18.72 6.36 -5.76
N ASP A 182 -18.76 5.20 -5.12
CA ASP A 182 -17.66 4.72 -4.28
C ASP A 182 -16.42 4.41 -5.14
N LYS A 183 -15.23 4.84 -4.69
CA LYS A 183 -13.95 4.65 -5.37
C LYS A 183 -12.86 4.21 -4.43
N HIS A 184 -11.98 3.33 -4.91
CA HIS A 184 -10.83 2.83 -4.17
C HIS A 184 -9.57 3.24 -4.92
N VAL A 185 -8.80 4.18 -4.37
CA VAL A 185 -7.58 4.69 -5.00
C VAL A 185 -6.41 4.53 -4.05
N ALA A 186 -5.24 4.18 -4.55
CA ALA A 186 -4.03 4.16 -3.74
C ALA A 186 -3.05 5.21 -4.22
N TYR A 187 -2.20 5.70 -3.32
CA TYR A 187 -1.18 6.70 -3.63
C TYR A 187 0.13 6.36 -2.93
N ASN A 188 1.25 6.79 -3.51
CA ASN A 188 2.48 6.91 -2.74
C ASN A 188 2.27 7.96 -1.63
N ALA A 189 2.56 7.58 -0.39
CA ALA A 189 2.26 8.39 0.79
C ALA A 189 3.00 9.72 0.80
N GLU A 190 4.27 9.74 0.39
CA GLU A 190 5.07 10.98 0.34
C GLU A 190 4.54 11.91 -0.76
N HIS A 191 4.13 11.36 -1.90
CA HIS A 191 3.57 12.15 -2.99
C HIS A 191 2.24 12.80 -2.59
N LEU A 192 1.32 12.01 -2.02
CA LEU A 192 0.05 12.51 -1.50
C LEU A 192 0.27 13.57 -0.42
N ARG A 193 1.17 13.32 0.53
CA ARG A 193 1.47 14.26 1.61
C ARG A 193 1.99 15.60 1.08
N ARG A 194 2.84 15.60 0.06
CA ARG A 194 3.32 16.84 -0.58
C ARG A 194 2.20 17.57 -1.30
N ALA A 195 1.39 16.86 -2.09
CA ALA A 195 0.23 17.44 -2.77
C ALA A 195 -0.71 18.13 -1.76
N LEU A 196 -1.08 17.43 -0.69
CA LEU A 196 -1.94 17.97 0.38
C LEU A 196 -1.32 19.18 1.10
N THR A 197 0.00 19.19 1.29
CA THR A 197 0.70 20.33 1.91
C THR A 197 0.60 21.57 1.04
N SER A 198 0.70 21.42 -0.29
CA SER A 198 0.64 22.53 -1.24
C SER A 198 -0.77 23.07 -1.50
N CYS A 199 -1.81 22.27 -1.22
CA CYS A 199 -3.21 22.69 -1.32
C CYS A 199 -3.69 23.59 -0.17
N GLY A 200 -2.90 23.76 0.89
CA GLY A 200 -3.29 24.59 2.04
C GLY A 200 -4.12 23.81 3.06
N ALA A 201 -5.15 24.45 3.65
CA ALA A 201 -5.91 23.86 4.77
C ALA A 201 -7.00 22.88 4.33
N THR A 202 -7.57 23.10 3.14
CA THR A 202 -8.63 22.29 2.55
C THR A 202 -8.28 21.96 1.12
N ALA A 203 -8.71 20.80 0.64
CA ALA A 203 -8.54 20.42 -0.76
C ALA A 203 -9.81 19.73 -1.25
N THR A 204 -10.20 20.02 -2.49
CA THR A 204 -11.19 19.25 -3.23
C THR A 204 -10.46 18.16 -4.00
N ILE A 205 -10.82 16.90 -3.77
CA ILE A 205 -10.27 15.76 -4.46
C ILE A 205 -11.30 15.28 -5.48
N GLN A 206 -10.93 15.24 -6.75
CA GLN A 206 -11.76 14.75 -7.83
C GLN A 206 -11.14 13.46 -8.39
N VAL A 207 -11.96 12.41 -8.43
CA VAL A 207 -11.58 11.06 -8.87
C VAL A 207 -12.52 10.63 -9.99
N GLY A 208 -11.96 10.13 -11.09
CA GLY A 208 -12.69 9.47 -12.16
C GLY A 208 -12.43 7.96 -12.13
N ASP A 209 -11.62 7.49 -13.06
CA ASP A 209 -11.10 6.12 -13.06
C ASP A 209 -9.98 5.98 -12.00
N PRO A 210 -10.08 5.06 -11.02
CA PRO A 210 -9.05 4.83 -10.01
C PRO A 210 -7.65 4.46 -10.54
N ALA A 211 -7.55 4.01 -11.80
CA ALA A 211 -6.28 3.74 -12.46
C ALA A 211 -5.67 4.98 -13.14
N LYS A 212 -6.40 6.10 -13.17
CA LYS A 212 -5.97 7.37 -13.80
C LYS A 212 -5.69 8.44 -12.75
N ALA A 213 -5.11 9.54 -13.23
CA ALA A 213 -4.77 10.71 -12.44
C ALA A 213 -5.94 11.20 -11.57
N THR A 214 -5.65 11.50 -10.31
CA THR A 214 -6.54 12.21 -9.38
C THR A 214 -6.19 13.69 -9.39
N LEU A 215 -7.20 14.57 -9.40
CA LEU A 215 -7.03 16.01 -9.29
C LEU A 215 -7.28 16.48 -7.86
N PHE A 216 -6.38 17.31 -7.35
CA PHE A 216 -6.45 17.97 -6.05
C PHE A 216 -6.53 19.47 -6.31
N GLU A 217 -7.65 20.10 -5.98
CA GLU A 217 -7.88 21.53 -6.22
C GLU A 217 -7.94 22.32 -4.91
N ALA A 218 -7.44 23.54 -4.98
CA ALA A 218 -7.54 24.63 -4.01
C ALA A 218 -7.67 25.95 -4.78
N ASP A 219 -7.96 27.06 -4.10
CA ASP A 219 -8.36 28.34 -4.72
C ASP A 219 -7.54 28.77 -5.95
N ASP A 220 -6.22 28.77 -5.84
CA ASP A 220 -5.29 29.26 -6.87
C ASP A 220 -4.38 28.15 -7.44
N TYR A 221 -4.67 26.90 -7.09
CA TYR A 221 -3.73 25.81 -7.19
C TYR A 221 -4.44 24.51 -7.50
N TRP A 222 -3.92 23.76 -8.46
CA TRP A 222 -4.32 22.39 -8.65
C TRP A 222 -3.10 21.49 -8.77
N HIS A 223 -3.30 20.23 -8.41
CA HIS A 223 -2.26 19.23 -8.41
C HIS A 223 -2.80 17.91 -8.93
N ILE A 224 -2.14 17.33 -9.92
CA ILE A 224 -2.45 16.00 -10.43
C ILE A 224 -1.52 14.99 -9.77
N LEU A 225 -2.08 13.89 -9.29
CA LEU A 225 -1.31 12.78 -8.74
C LEU A 225 -1.71 11.47 -9.43
N MET A 226 -0.71 10.77 -9.96
CA MET A 226 -0.91 9.42 -10.47
C MET A 226 -1.14 8.43 -9.32
N PRO A 227 -2.14 7.55 -9.44
CA PRO A 227 -2.40 6.54 -8.44
C PRO A 227 -1.30 5.48 -8.41
N HIS A 228 -1.12 4.87 -7.25
CA HIS A 228 -0.35 3.66 -7.07
C HIS A 228 -1.16 2.46 -7.55
N THR A 229 -0.52 1.52 -8.24
CA THR A 229 -1.21 0.38 -8.88
C THR A 229 -1.74 -0.64 -7.89
N VAL A 230 -1.13 -0.75 -6.72
CA VAL A 230 -1.52 -1.70 -5.67
C VAL A 230 -2.26 -0.99 -4.56
N PHE A 231 -3.50 -1.40 -4.34
CA PHE A 231 -4.29 -1.00 -3.17
C PHE A 231 -3.85 -1.82 -1.93
N PRO A 232 -3.62 -1.18 -0.77
CA PRO A 232 -3.30 -1.90 0.47
C PRO A 232 -4.35 -2.96 0.78
N LYS A 233 -3.92 -4.18 1.12
CA LYS A 233 -4.85 -5.26 1.48
C LYS A 233 -5.69 -4.81 2.66
N GLU A 234 -7.02 -4.75 2.50
CA GLU A 234 -7.95 -4.46 3.58
C GLU A 234 -7.90 -5.63 4.58
N VAL A 235 -7.03 -5.54 5.59
CA VAL A 235 -7.02 -6.48 6.70
C VAL A 235 -8.10 -6.02 7.68
N THR A 236 -9.36 -6.29 7.34
CA THR A 236 -10.48 -6.10 8.27
C THR A 236 -10.46 -7.21 9.31
N LEU A 237 -9.73 -6.99 10.40
CA LEU A 237 -9.92 -7.74 11.63
C LEU A 237 -11.14 -7.17 12.35
N THR A 238 -12.11 -8.03 12.63
CA THR A 238 -13.23 -7.75 13.55
C THR A 238 -12.69 -7.35 14.93
N LEU A 239 -13.51 -6.67 15.74
CA LEU A 239 -13.12 -6.29 17.11
C LEU A 239 -12.66 -7.51 17.92
N SER A 240 -13.40 -8.62 17.82
CA SER A 240 -13.04 -9.89 18.47
C SER A 240 -11.73 -10.47 17.96
N GLN A 241 -11.42 -10.36 16.65
CA GLN A 241 -10.13 -10.80 16.12
C GLN A 241 -8.97 -9.90 16.59
N ARG A 242 -9.19 -8.59 16.73
CA ARG A 242 -8.18 -7.68 17.31
C ARG A 242 -7.95 -7.95 18.79
N ASP A 243 -9.02 -8.17 19.55
CA ASP A 243 -8.95 -8.52 20.97
C ASP A 243 -8.28 -9.89 21.17
N ALA A 244 -8.59 -10.86 20.31
CA ALA A 244 -7.94 -12.18 20.31
C ALA A 244 -6.44 -12.07 19.99
N LEU A 245 -6.04 -11.24 19.02
CA LEU A 245 -4.64 -10.99 18.71
C LEU A 245 -3.90 -10.29 19.84
N LYS A 246 -4.53 -9.28 20.46
CA LYS A 246 -3.98 -8.58 21.62
C LYS A 246 -3.80 -9.52 22.81
N TRP A 247 -4.82 -10.33 23.12
CA TRP A 247 -4.75 -11.34 24.17
C TRP A 247 -3.67 -12.38 23.88
N ALA A 248 -3.56 -12.86 22.64
CA ALA A 248 -2.52 -13.79 22.25
C ALA A 248 -1.12 -13.17 22.43
N GLN A 249 -0.94 -11.89 22.09
CA GLN A 249 0.32 -11.18 22.28
C GLN A 249 0.68 -11.04 23.77
N GLU A 250 -0.27 -10.66 24.62
CA GLU A 250 -0.08 -10.55 26.07
C GLU A 250 0.26 -11.91 26.69
N ALA A 251 -0.44 -12.97 26.29
CA ALA A 251 -0.18 -14.31 26.81
C ALA A 251 1.17 -14.87 26.34
N LEU A 252 1.58 -14.60 25.11
CA LEU A 252 2.93 -14.94 24.62
C LEU A 252 4.02 -14.21 25.41
N GLU A 253 3.82 -12.95 25.75
CA GLU A 253 4.77 -12.17 26.55
C GLU A 253 4.87 -12.69 27.99
N ALA A 254 3.73 -13.03 28.61
CA ALA A 254 3.68 -13.62 29.95
C ALA A 254 4.38 -15.00 30.00
N ILE A 255 4.23 -15.82 28.96
CA ILE A 255 4.97 -17.08 28.82
C ILE A 255 6.47 -16.81 28.63
N ARG A 256 6.83 -15.88 27.76
CA ARG A 256 8.23 -15.52 27.45
C ARG A 256 8.98 -15.01 28.68
N THR A 257 8.31 -14.25 29.54
CA THR A 257 8.87 -13.70 30.78
C THR A 257 8.82 -14.68 31.96
N GLY A 258 8.17 -15.85 31.78
CA GLY A 258 8.01 -16.85 32.82
C GLY A 258 6.97 -16.49 33.89
N GLU A 259 6.18 -15.44 33.68
CA GLU A 259 5.07 -15.07 34.56
C GLU A 259 3.97 -16.14 34.57
N VAL A 260 3.77 -16.81 33.43
CA VAL A 260 2.78 -17.88 33.28
C VAL A 260 3.42 -19.09 32.61
N PRO A 261 3.32 -20.31 33.17
CA PRO A 261 3.72 -21.51 32.47
C PRO A 261 2.75 -21.79 31.32
N GLY A 262 3.27 -22.01 30.12
CA GLY A 262 2.45 -22.28 28.95
C GLY A 262 3.23 -22.89 27.80
N LEU A 263 2.49 -23.53 26.88
CA LEU A 263 3.02 -24.08 25.64
C LEU A 263 2.54 -23.27 24.45
N VAL A 264 3.49 -22.83 23.63
CA VAL A 264 3.23 -22.21 22.34
C VAL A 264 3.56 -23.19 21.24
N LEU A 265 2.56 -23.56 20.45
CA LEU A 265 2.75 -24.37 19.23
C LEU A 265 2.58 -23.47 18.00
N ILE A 266 3.61 -23.47 17.14
CA ILE A 266 3.62 -22.72 15.89
C ILE A 266 3.77 -23.71 14.73
N GLY A 267 2.76 -23.78 13.85
CA GLY A 267 2.82 -24.61 12.64
C GLY A 267 1.58 -24.51 11.75
N GLY A 268 1.75 -24.75 10.45
CA GLY A 268 0.64 -24.83 9.48
C GLY A 268 -0.19 -23.54 9.33
N GLY A 269 0.42 -22.37 9.58
CA GLY A 269 -0.27 -21.07 9.54
C GLY A 269 -1.21 -20.81 10.74
N LYS A 270 -1.15 -21.61 11.80
CA LYS A 270 -1.93 -21.46 13.03
C LYS A 270 -1.03 -21.34 14.25
N PHE A 271 -1.56 -20.72 15.30
CA PHE A 271 -0.94 -20.64 16.62
C PHE A 271 -1.86 -21.34 17.63
N TYR A 272 -1.32 -22.27 18.41
CA TYR A 272 -2.03 -22.87 19.53
C TYR A 272 -1.33 -22.48 20.83
N LEU A 273 -2.14 -22.07 21.80
CA LEU A 273 -1.68 -21.66 23.12
C LEU A 273 -2.36 -22.55 24.17
N GLU A 274 -1.56 -23.29 24.93
CA GLU A 274 -2.05 -24.09 26.04
C GLU A 274 -1.56 -23.48 27.36
N LEU A 275 -2.51 -23.02 28.18
CA LEU A 275 -2.27 -22.45 29.51
C LEU A 275 -2.81 -23.42 30.55
N GLY A 276 -1.99 -23.86 31.51
CA GLY A 276 -2.42 -24.84 32.52
C GLY A 276 -1.46 -24.97 33.70
N GLY A 277 -2.01 -25.20 34.89
CA GLY A 277 -1.26 -25.33 36.15
C GLY A 277 -0.40 -26.60 36.26
N ASP A 278 -0.56 -27.54 35.33
CA ASP A 278 0.18 -28.81 35.30
C ASP A 278 1.56 -28.67 34.64
N ARG A 279 1.85 -27.49 34.06
CA ARG A 279 3.15 -27.18 33.45
C ARG A 279 4.00 -26.39 34.43
N SER A 280 5.21 -26.87 34.70
CA SER A 280 6.15 -26.24 35.63
C SER A 280 7.06 -25.21 34.97
N GLN A 281 7.12 -25.17 33.63
CA GLN A 281 7.96 -24.25 32.86
C GLN A 281 7.29 -23.84 31.54
N ALA A 282 7.60 -22.63 31.08
CA ALA A 282 7.25 -22.15 29.75
C ALA A 282 8.05 -22.92 28.68
N GLU A 283 7.37 -23.46 27.68
CA GLU A 283 7.98 -24.22 26.60
C GLU A 283 7.48 -23.70 25.25
N VAL A 284 8.39 -23.37 24.34
CA VAL A 284 8.04 -23.01 22.95
C VAL A 284 8.42 -24.19 22.07
N ARG A 285 7.44 -24.80 21.40
CA ARG A 285 7.68 -25.88 20.44
C ARG A 285 7.27 -25.43 19.04
N VAL A 286 8.24 -25.43 18.13
CA VAL A 286 7.98 -25.29 16.69
C VAL A 286 7.79 -26.69 16.13
N SER A 287 6.54 -27.05 15.83
CA SER A 287 6.19 -28.33 15.22
C SER A 287 5.06 -28.10 14.22
N GLU A 288 5.15 -28.67 13.02
CA GLU A 288 3.97 -28.78 12.17
C GLU A 288 2.85 -29.48 12.96
N PRO A 289 1.62 -28.95 13.00
CA PRO A 289 0.58 -29.54 13.81
C PRO A 289 0.20 -30.87 13.16
N ARG A 290 0.68 -31.97 13.72
CA ARG A 290 0.11 -33.28 13.44
C ARG A 290 -1.20 -33.33 14.20
N LEU A 291 -2.29 -32.90 13.54
CA LEU A 291 -3.65 -33.12 14.04
C LEU A 291 -3.76 -34.60 14.44
N GLY A 292 -4.34 -34.88 15.61
CA GLY A 292 -4.46 -36.25 16.08
C GLY A 292 -5.25 -37.08 15.07
N VAL A 293 -4.91 -38.37 14.94
CA VAL A 293 -5.66 -39.34 14.12
C VAL A 293 -7.18 -39.25 14.33
N PRO A 294 -7.73 -39.04 15.56
CA PRO A 294 -9.17 -38.90 15.77
C PRO A 294 -9.79 -37.66 15.13
N GLU A 295 -9.07 -36.54 15.13
CA GLU A 295 -9.55 -35.25 14.58
C GLU A 295 -9.48 -35.25 13.05
N ILE A 296 -8.46 -35.90 12.49
CA ILE A 296 -8.37 -36.15 11.04
C ILE A 296 -9.50 -37.09 10.60
N GLN A 297 -9.81 -38.13 11.38
CA GLN A 297 -10.93 -39.02 11.05
C GLN A 297 -12.29 -38.33 11.19
N ALA A 298 -12.50 -37.50 12.21
CA ALA A 298 -13.72 -36.71 12.36
C ALA A 298 -13.89 -35.71 11.20
N LEU A 299 -12.80 -35.08 10.75
CA LEU A 299 -12.83 -34.17 9.60
C LEU A 299 -13.08 -34.93 8.29
N LYS A 300 -12.43 -36.08 8.07
CA LYS A 300 -12.69 -36.95 6.91
C LYS A 300 -14.15 -37.42 6.87
N ALA A 301 -14.71 -37.79 8.02
CA ALA A 301 -16.12 -38.20 8.14
C ALA A 301 -17.08 -37.05 7.81
N ALA A 302 -16.85 -35.86 8.36
CA ALA A 302 -17.67 -34.69 8.08
C ALA A 302 -17.59 -34.25 6.60
N VAL A 303 -16.40 -34.33 5.99
CA VAL A 303 -16.23 -34.03 4.56
C VAL A 303 -16.94 -35.08 3.69
N ARG A 304 -16.90 -36.36 4.06
CA ARG A 304 -17.62 -37.43 3.35
C ARG A 304 -19.13 -37.21 3.39
N GLU A 305 -19.70 -36.87 4.55
CA GLU A 305 -21.13 -36.59 4.70
C GLU A 305 -21.61 -35.43 3.81
N VAL A 306 -20.80 -34.36 3.73
CA VAL A 306 -21.09 -33.21 2.85
C VAL A 306 -21.02 -33.59 1.36
N LEU A 307 -20.08 -34.47 0.98
CA LEU A 307 -19.96 -34.95 -0.41
C LEU A 307 -21.12 -35.87 -0.80
N GLU A 308 -21.58 -36.73 0.11
CA GLU A 308 -22.74 -37.61 -0.11
C GLU A 308 -24.02 -36.80 -0.29
N TYR A 309 -24.22 -35.77 0.53
CA TYR A 309 -25.36 -34.85 0.38
C TYR A 309 -25.31 -34.11 -0.98
N ALA A 310 -24.15 -33.58 -1.36
CA ALA A 310 -23.98 -32.88 -2.62
C ALA A 310 -24.23 -33.80 -3.84
N GLN A 311 -23.83 -35.08 -3.76
CA GLN A 311 -24.10 -36.06 -4.81
C GLN A 311 -25.59 -36.39 -4.91
N ALA A 312 -26.28 -36.54 -3.78
CA ALA A 312 -27.72 -36.81 -3.78
C ALA A 312 -28.53 -35.67 -4.43
N GLU A 313 -28.11 -34.41 -4.26
CA GLU A 313 -28.70 -33.25 -4.95
C GLU A 313 -28.43 -33.28 -6.47
N ILE A 314 -27.22 -33.64 -6.87
CA ILE A 314 -26.87 -33.82 -8.29
C ILE A 314 -27.73 -34.93 -8.92
N ASP A 315 -27.85 -36.08 -8.26
CA ASP A 315 -28.60 -37.23 -8.77
C ASP A 315 -30.12 -36.97 -8.80
N ALA A 316 -30.62 -36.14 -7.88
CA ALA A 316 -32.01 -35.67 -7.87
C ALA A 316 -32.32 -34.65 -9.00
N GLY A 317 -31.30 -34.24 -9.77
CA GLY A 317 -31.44 -33.29 -10.88
C GLY A 317 -31.71 -31.85 -10.41
N SER A 318 -31.43 -31.52 -9.14
CA SER A 318 -31.59 -30.17 -8.60
C SER A 318 -30.44 -29.23 -9.03
N LEU A 319 -29.30 -29.81 -9.42
CA LEU A 319 -28.14 -29.12 -9.97
C LEU A 319 -27.96 -29.57 -11.44
N GLY A 320 -28.13 -28.65 -12.40
CA GLY A 320 -28.10 -28.98 -13.84
C GLY A 320 -26.72 -29.48 -14.31
N GLU A 321 -26.68 -30.23 -15.41
CA GLU A 321 -25.48 -30.91 -15.99
C GLU A 321 -24.26 -30.00 -16.27
N ASN A 322 -24.36 -28.69 -16.09
CA ASN A 322 -23.28 -27.72 -16.25
C ASN A 322 -22.95 -26.96 -14.95
N ASP A 323 -23.31 -27.50 -13.78
CA ASP A 323 -23.04 -26.82 -12.51
C ASP A 323 -21.53 -26.78 -12.20
N PRO A 324 -20.94 -25.58 -12.02
CA PRO A 324 -19.51 -25.43 -11.73
C PRO A 324 -19.08 -26.07 -10.40
N ASN A 325 -20.01 -26.52 -9.55
CA ASN A 325 -19.72 -27.22 -8.31
C ASN A 325 -19.47 -28.73 -8.51
N GLN A 326 -19.92 -29.33 -9.62
CA GLN A 326 -19.67 -30.75 -9.91
C GLN A 326 -18.17 -31.04 -10.09
N GLY A 327 -17.44 -30.13 -10.74
CA GLY A 327 -15.98 -30.21 -10.84
C GLY A 327 -15.24 -30.06 -9.50
N LYS A 328 -15.83 -29.34 -8.54
CA LYS A 328 -15.25 -29.19 -7.19
C LYS A 328 -15.47 -30.45 -6.35
N VAL A 329 -16.65 -31.07 -6.44
CA VAL A 329 -16.97 -32.34 -5.76
C VAL A 329 -16.02 -33.45 -6.22
N ASN A 330 -15.81 -33.59 -7.54
CA ASN A 330 -14.91 -34.60 -8.09
C ASN A 330 -13.45 -34.41 -7.67
N ARG A 331 -12.97 -33.15 -7.62
CA ARG A 331 -11.60 -32.84 -7.18
C ARG A 331 -11.37 -33.09 -5.68
N VAL A 332 -12.40 -32.93 -4.85
CA VAL A 332 -12.30 -33.25 -3.42
C VAL A 332 -12.28 -34.77 -3.19
N ARG A 333 -13.01 -35.57 -3.99
CA ARG A 333 -12.92 -37.05 -3.96
C ARG A 333 -11.52 -37.54 -4.31
N GLU A 334 -10.93 -36.99 -5.38
CA GLU A 334 -9.57 -37.35 -5.81
C GLU A 334 -8.52 -37.08 -4.71
N LEU A 335 -8.68 -35.99 -3.96
CA LEU A 335 -7.81 -35.64 -2.84
C LEU A 335 -8.00 -36.50 -1.58
N LEU A 336 -9.13 -37.22 -1.47
CA LEU A 336 -9.42 -38.10 -0.34
C LEU A 336 -8.94 -39.54 -0.54
N GLY A 337 -8.45 -39.89 -1.73
CA GLY A 337 -7.70 -41.13 -1.99
C GLY A 337 -8.55 -42.41 -1.89
N GLU A 338 -9.73 -42.45 -2.52
CA GLU A 338 -10.65 -43.59 -2.38
C GLU A 338 -10.21 -44.90 -3.08
N ASP A 339 -9.08 -44.92 -3.83
CA ASP A 339 -8.69 -46.13 -4.59
C ASP A 339 -7.50 -46.93 -4.03
N GLU A 340 -6.70 -46.42 -3.08
CA GLU A 340 -5.48 -47.14 -2.63
C GLU A 340 -5.50 -47.67 -1.18
N ASP A 341 -6.25 -47.06 -0.26
CA ASP A 341 -6.20 -47.45 1.17
C ASP A 341 -7.02 -48.71 1.50
N ASP A 342 -8.02 -49.07 0.68
CA ASP A 342 -8.85 -50.28 0.89
C ASP A 342 -8.11 -51.59 0.53
N ALA A 343 -7.07 -51.52 -0.30
CA ALA A 343 -6.23 -52.67 -0.62
C ALA A 343 -5.23 -52.97 0.52
N ALA A 344 -4.63 -51.93 1.12
CA ALA A 344 -3.68 -52.06 2.22
C ALA A 344 -4.35 -52.53 3.53
N LEU A 345 -5.62 -52.18 3.75
CA LEU A 345 -6.38 -52.65 4.92
C LEU A 345 -6.87 -54.10 4.79
N ARG A 346 -7.04 -54.64 3.57
CA ARG A 346 -7.36 -56.06 3.35
C ARG A 346 -6.17 -56.98 3.63
N GLU A 347 -4.95 -56.55 3.35
CA GLU A 347 -3.73 -57.35 3.57
C GLU A 347 -3.40 -57.56 5.06
N ILE A 348 -3.86 -56.64 5.93
CA ILE A 348 -3.65 -56.72 7.38
C ILE A 348 -4.67 -57.66 8.06
N HIS A 349 -5.80 -57.97 7.40
CA HIS A 349 -6.88 -58.77 8.01
C HIS A 349 -6.84 -60.27 7.66
N GLU A 350 -5.95 -60.72 6.77
CA GLU A 350 -5.81 -62.14 6.39
C GLU A 350 -4.65 -62.89 7.09
N ALA A 351 -3.93 -62.25 8.03
CA ALA A 351 -2.95 -62.93 8.87
C ALA A 351 -3.64 -63.67 10.03
N ASP A 352 -3.91 -64.96 9.83
CA ASP A 352 -4.43 -65.90 10.85
C ASP A 352 -3.46 -66.00 12.06
N PRO A 353 -3.89 -65.73 13.30
CA PRO A 353 -3.04 -65.82 14.49
C PRO A 353 -2.78 -67.25 15.00
N SER A 354 -3.00 -68.28 14.19
CA SER A 354 -3.00 -69.69 14.62
C SER A 354 -1.87 -70.54 14.02
N ASP A 355 -0.60 -70.12 14.09
CA ASP A 355 0.51 -71.03 13.76
C ASP A 355 1.65 -70.94 14.78
N PRO A 356 1.80 -71.93 15.68
CA PRO A 356 2.90 -72.01 16.61
C PRO A 356 3.88 -73.07 16.11
N ASP A 357 4.96 -72.67 15.44
CA ASP A 357 6.27 -73.32 15.54
C ASP A 357 7.27 -72.63 14.61
N MET A 358 8.44 -72.29 15.16
CA MET A 358 9.77 -72.66 14.66
C MET A 358 10.82 -71.82 15.38
N ILE A 359 11.27 -72.40 16.47
CA ILE A 359 12.59 -72.23 17.07
C ILE A 359 13.64 -72.52 15.99
N THR A 360 14.70 -71.71 15.87
CA THR A 360 16.11 -72.12 16.09
C THR A 360 17.13 -71.05 15.68
N GLU A 361 18.11 -70.87 16.57
CA GLU A 361 19.56 -70.66 16.32
C GLU A 361 20.07 -69.28 15.83
N GLY A 362 20.71 -68.56 16.78
CA GLY A 362 21.94 -67.82 16.48
C GLY A 362 23.15 -68.77 16.37
N PRO A 363 24.42 -68.34 16.57
CA PRO A 363 24.93 -66.99 16.85
C PRO A 363 26.15 -66.61 15.96
N ASN A 364 26.63 -65.36 16.04
CA ASN A 364 27.98 -65.07 16.54
C ASN A 364 28.37 -63.60 16.52
N HIS A 365 28.99 -63.24 17.64
CA HIS A 365 29.90 -62.14 17.95
C HIS A 365 30.74 -61.56 16.80
N GLU A 366 30.93 -60.23 16.83
CA GLU A 366 32.27 -59.64 17.04
C GLU A 366 32.15 -58.18 17.54
N GLU A 367 33.26 -57.73 18.13
CA GLU A 367 33.43 -56.84 19.28
C GLU A 367 33.46 -55.31 19.02
N PRO A 368 33.52 -54.48 20.08
CA PRO A 368 33.45 -53.02 20.01
C PRO A 368 34.83 -52.37 19.83
N VAL A 369 34.85 -51.15 19.29
CA VAL A 369 36.05 -50.29 19.32
C VAL A 369 35.72 -49.02 20.09
N GLU A 370 36.32 -48.91 21.27
CA GLU A 370 36.48 -47.68 22.04
C GLU A 370 37.47 -46.74 21.35
N GLY A 371 37.18 -45.44 21.40
CA GLY A 371 38.10 -44.36 21.00
C GLY A 371 37.85 -43.15 21.89
N GLU A 372 38.75 -42.96 22.85
CA GLU A 372 38.78 -41.92 23.88
C GLU A 372 38.97 -40.47 23.35
N PRO A 373 38.70 -39.45 24.18
CA PRO A 373 38.72 -38.04 23.83
C PRO A 373 40.09 -37.38 24.07
N THR A 374 40.40 -36.28 23.40
CA THR A 374 41.45 -35.34 23.85
C THR A 374 41.18 -33.89 23.41
N THR A 375 41.15 -33.02 24.43
CA THR A 375 41.45 -31.57 24.53
C THR A 375 40.72 -30.55 23.68
#